data_AF-A0A3M2KXQ6-F1
#
_entry.id   AF-A0A3M2KXQ6-F1
#
_cell.length_a   1.000
_cell.length_b   1.000
_cell.length_c   1.000
_cell.angle_alpha   90.00
_cell.angle_beta   90.00
_cell.angle_gamma   90.00
#
_symmetry.space_group_name_H-M   'P 1'
#
loop_
_entity.id
_entity.type
_entity.pdbx_description
1 polymer ?
#
loop_
_entity_poly.entity_id
_entity_poly.type
_entity_poly.pdbx_seq_one_letter_code
_entity_poly.pdbx_strand_id
1 'polypeptide(L)'
;MVCVVGADQREPEHTLRRWIPWGRVDLGTLGPPSRPGQHETVVGHRAVAYVARAITAPSADEWSRRELLGKTLAPRTLGHHLNFVYGGAEHASPAQTRAGYDAGTYDRLVALKSELDPASLFRFNRTIR
;
A
#
# COMPACT_ATOMS: atom_id res chain seq x y z
N MET A 1 5.42 -2.55 -6.13
CA MET A 1 4.00 -2.42 -5.76
C MET A 1 3.74 -3.28 -4.55
N VAL A 2 2.94 -2.81 -3.61
CA VAL A 2 2.45 -3.64 -2.50
C VAL A 2 0.95 -3.78 -2.58
N CYS A 3 0.50 -5.02 -2.64
CA CYS A 3 -0.90 -5.38 -2.69
C CYS A 3 -1.27 -6.07 -1.40
N VAL A 4 -2.39 -5.64 -0.85
CA VAL A 4 -3.06 -6.37 0.21
C VAL A 4 -3.87 -7.49 -0.43
N VAL A 5 -3.60 -8.74 -0.06
CA VAL A 5 -4.21 -9.91 -0.70
C VAL A 5 -5.20 -10.58 0.25
N GLY A 6 -6.43 -10.81 -0.22
CA GLY A 6 -7.46 -11.55 0.53
C GLY A 6 -7.08 -13.03 0.73
N ALA A 7 -7.49 -13.63 1.85
CA ALA A 7 -7.19 -15.02 2.17
C ALA A 7 -7.93 -16.01 1.24
N ASP A 8 -7.21 -17.00 0.72
CA ASP A 8 -7.75 -18.24 0.16
C ASP A 8 -7.22 -19.41 1.00
N GLN A 9 -7.98 -20.50 1.10
CA GLN A 9 -7.92 -21.63 2.04
C GLN A 9 -6.62 -22.49 2.02
N ARG A 10 -5.53 -21.99 1.43
CA ARG A 10 -4.20 -22.61 1.44
C ARG A 10 -3.25 -21.74 2.25
N GLU A 11 -3.35 -21.89 3.56
CA GLU A 11 -2.49 -21.33 4.60
C GLU A 11 -1.00 -21.54 4.26
N PRO A 12 -0.24 -20.51 3.89
CA PRO A 12 1.22 -20.57 3.96
C PRO A 12 1.59 -20.22 5.40
N GLU A 13 2.08 -21.20 6.17
CA GLU A 13 2.57 -21.02 7.54
C GLU A 13 3.78 -20.06 7.61
N HIS A 14 4.34 -19.63 6.46
CA HIS A 14 5.54 -18.80 6.36
C HIS A 14 5.50 -17.80 5.20
N THR A 15 6.32 -16.75 5.32
CA THR A 15 6.59 -15.79 4.23
C THR A 15 7.09 -16.54 2.99
N LEU A 16 6.32 -16.51 1.91
CA LEU A 16 6.73 -17.05 0.61
C LEU A 16 7.60 -16.03 -0.12
N ARG A 17 8.80 -16.43 -0.52
CA ARG A 17 9.71 -15.58 -1.31
C ARG A 17 9.99 -16.24 -2.64
N ARG A 18 9.81 -15.48 -3.71
CA ARG A 18 10.10 -15.95 -5.07
C ARG A 18 10.98 -14.96 -5.81
N TRP A 19 12.11 -15.45 -6.27
CA TRP A 19 12.96 -14.72 -7.20
C TRP A 19 12.34 -14.72 -8.58
N ILE A 20 12.43 -13.57 -9.25
CA ILE A 20 12.10 -13.37 -10.65
C ILE A 20 13.33 -12.76 -11.33
N PRO A 21 13.48 -12.88 -12.66
CA PRO A 21 14.74 -12.50 -13.35
C PRO A 21 15.25 -11.07 -13.08
N TRP A 22 14.36 -10.18 -12.65
CA TRP A 22 14.64 -8.74 -12.45
C TRP A 22 14.30 -8.27 -11.02
N GLY A 23 14.12 -9.18 -10.08
CA GLY A 23 13.79 -8.81 -8.71
C GLY A 23 13.32 -9.97 -7.82
N ARG A 24 12.58 -9.61 -6.77
CA ARG A 24 12.01 -10.56 -5.81
C ARG A 24 10.60 -10.16 -5.44
N VAL A 25 9.71 -11.13 -5.37
CA VAL A 25 8.36 -10.99 -4.82
C VAL A 25 8.32 -11.73 -3.49
N ASP A 26 7.88 -11.04 -2.44
CA ASP A 26 7.63 -11.63 -1.13
C ASP A 26 6.11 -11.56 -0.86
N LEU A 27 5.52 -12.66 -0.41
CA LEU A 27 4.19 -12.72 0.17
C LEU A 27 4.37 -13.04 1.66
N GLY A 28 4.10 -12.07 2.52
CA GLY A 28 4.23 -12.21 3.96
C GLY A 28 2.87 -12.12 4.63
N THR A 29 2.73 -12.76 5.79
CA THR A 29 1.67 -12.41 6.72
C THR A 29 1.95 -11.03 7.29
N LEU A 30 0.92 -10.17 7.34
CA LEU A 30 0.93 -9.14 8.36
C LEU A 30 0.58 -9.88 9.65
N GLY A 31 1.57 -10.14 10.53
CA GLY A 31 1.30 -10.69 11.86
C GLY A 31 0.17 -9.90 12.55
N PRO A 32 -0.52 -10.46 13.56
CA PRO A 32 -1.89 -10.08 13.93
C PRO A 32 -2.12 -8.56 14.01
N PRO A 33 -2.72 -7.93 12.99
CA PRO A 33 -3.07 -6.51 13.02
C PRO A 33 -4.49 -6.30 13.56
N SER A 34 -5.17 -7.41 13.89
CA SER A 34 -6.62 -7.56 14.01
C SER A 34 -7.22 -7.14 15.34
N ARG A 35 -6.42 -6.74 16.34
CA ARG A 35 -6.98 -6.07 17.52
C ARG A 35 -6.99 -4.57 17.27
N PRO A 36 -8.18 -3.95 17.10
CA PRO A 36 -8.28 -2.50 17.19
C PRO A 36 -7.62 -2.07 18.49
N GLY A 37 -6.75 -1.07 18.43
CA GLY A 37 -6.29 -0.42 19.65
C GLY A 37 -7.46 0.29 20.32
N GLN A 38 -7.25 0.86 21.51
CA GLN A 38 -8.29 1.67 22.18
C GLN A 38 -8.72 2.91 21.37
N HIS A 39 -7.97 3.26 20.33
CA HIS A 39 -8.24 4.39 19.45
C HIS A 39 -8.30 3.95 17.99
N GLU A 40 -9.19 4.60 17.23
CA GLU A 40 -9.19 4.52 15.78
C GLU A 40 -7.83 4.95 15.23
N THR A 41 -7.27 4.16 14.32
CA THR A 41 -6.02 4.48 13.62
C THR A 41 -6.31 4.73 12.16
N VAL A 42 -5.57 5.65 11.54
CA VAL A 42 -5.69 5.96 10.10
C VAL A 42 -5.04 4.91 9.19
N VAL A 43 -4.47 3.85 9.77
CA VAL A 43 -3.90 2.72 9.04
C VAL A 43 -5.05 1.85 8.54
N GLY A 44 -5.32 1.91 7.23
CA GLY A 44 -6.34 1.10 6.58
C GLY A 44 -5.93 -0.36 6.37
N HIS A 45 -6.88 -1.18 5.93
CA HIS A 45 -6.67 -2.59 5.57
C HIS A 45 -6.03 -3.46 6.67
N ARG A 46 -6.27 -3.16 7.95
CA ARG A 46 -5.68 -3.95 9.07
C ARG A 46 -6.25 -5.37 9.20
N ALA A 47 -7.43 -5.62 8.66
CA ALA A 47 -8.09 -6.93 8.74
C ALA A 47 -7.51 -7.98 7.78
N VAL A 48 -6.52 -7.62 6.96
CA VAL A 48 -6.02 -8.47 5.88
C VAL A 48 -4.90 -9.39 6.35
N ALA A 49 -4.94 -10.64 5.88
CA ALA A 49 -4.00 -11.66 6.31
C ALA A 49 -2.62 -11.52 5.65
N TYR A 50 -2.55 -11.02 4.41
CA TYR A 50 -1.34 -11.06 3.60
C TYR A 50 -1.00 -9.72 2.94
N VAL A 51 0.31 -9.50 2.82
CA VAL A 51 0.91 -8.43 2.02
C VAL A 51 1.84 -9.03 0.97
N ALA A 52 1.59 -8.71 -0.29
CA ALA A 52 2.50 -9.00 -1.39
C ALA A 52 3.36 -7.77 -1.65
N ARG A 53 4.69 -7.91 -1.68
CA ARG A 53 5.65 -6.84 -2.01
C ARG A 53 6.60 -7.31 -3.10
N ALA A 54 6.97 -6.38 -3.98
CA ALA A 54 7.94 -6.65 -5.03
C ALA A 54 9.09 -5.65 -4.98
N ILE A 55 10.31 -6.14 -4.83
CA ILE A 55 11.56 -5.38 -4.90
C ILE A 55 12.15 -5.65 -6.28
N THR A 56 12.33 -4.59 -7.07
CA THR A 56 12.86 -4.66 -8.44
C THR A 56 14.23 -3.98 -8.48
N ALA A 57 15.17 -4.57 -9.21
CA ALA A 57 16.45 -3.91 -9.45
C ALA A 57 16.24 -2.64 -10.30
N PRO A 58 17.03 -1.57 -10.07
CA PRO A 58 17.00 -0.38 -10.91
C PRO A 58 17.27 -0.73 -12.38
N SER A 59 16.42 -0.27 -13.30
CA SER A 59 16.58 -0.49 -14.74
C SER A 59 15.66 0.43 -15.55
N ALA A 60 15.94 0.59 -16.85
CA ALA A 60 15.07 1.35 -17.75
C ALA A 60 13.63 0.80 -17.80
N ASP A 61 13.46 -0.52 -17.65
CA ASP A 61 12.16 -1.20 -17.67
C ASP A 61 11.47 -1.27 -16.30
N GLU A 62 12.06 -0.69 -15.25
CA GLU A 62 11.59 -0.83 -13.86
C GLU A 62 10.10 -0.47 -13.72
N TRP A 63 9.67 0.59 -14.38
CA TRP A 63 8.28 1.06 -14.31
C TRP A 63 7.32 0.07 -14.98
N SER A 64 7.63 -0.37 -16.19
CA SER A 64 6.84 -1.35 -16.94
C SER A 64 6.73 -2.68 -16.19
N ARG A 65 7.82 -3.14 -15.56
CA ARG A 65 7.84 -4.36 -14.73
C ARG A 65 6.95 -4.22 -13.49
N ARG A 66 6.93 -3.04 -12.87
CA ARG A 66 6.05 -2.73 -11.73
C ARG A 66 4.58 -2.65 -12.14
N GLU A 67 4.29 -2.06 -13.29
CA GLU A 67 2.94 -2.01 -13.85
C GLU A 67 2.41 -3.42 -14.15
N LEU A 68 3.24 -4.28 -14.74
CA LEU A 68 2.91 -5.68 -15.00
C LEU A 68 2.58 -6.44 -13.71
N LEU A 69 3.40 -6.30 -12.67
CA LEU A 69 3.08 -6.86 -11.35
C LEU A 69 1.75 -6.35 -10.82
N GLY A 70 1.48 -5.06 -11.01
CA GLY A 70 0.24 -4.46 -10.56
C GLY A 70 -0.98 -5.03 -11.25
N LYS A 71 -0.95 -5.12 -12.58
CA LYS A 71 -2.02 -5.76 -13.37
C LYS A 71 -2.22 -7.22 -12.98
N THR A 72 -1.12 -7.94 -12.71
CA THR A 72 -1.16 -9.37 -12.35
C THR A 72 -1.80 -9.59 -10.97
N LEU A 73 -1.52 -8.71 -10.00
CA LEU A 73 -2.05 -8.84 -8.64
C LEU A 73 -3.43 -8.20 -8.46
N ALA A 74 -3.80 -7.23 -9.30
CA ALA A 74 -5.03 -6.44 -9.18
C ALA A 74 -6.31 -7.24 -8.86
N PRO A 75 -6.59 -8.41 -9.49
CA PRO A 75 -7.81 -9.17 -9.19
C PRO A 75 -7.91 -9.67 -7.74
N ARG A 76 -6.80 -9.76 -7.01
CA ARG A 76 -6.75 -10.21 -5.61
C ARG A 76 -6.36 -9.09 -4.64
N THR A 77 -6.22 -7.87 -5.14
CA THR A 77 -5.78 -6.71 -4.36
C THR A 77 -6.97 -6.00 -3.73
N LEU A 78 -7.01 -5.93 -2.40
CA LEU A 78 -8.03 -5.17 -1.66
C LEU A 78 -7.65 -3.70 -1.45
N GLY A 79 -6.37 -3.38 -1.63
CA GLY A 79 -5.82 -2.04 -1.49
C GLY A 79 -4.30 -2.09 -1.38
N HIS A 80 -3.70 -1.00 -0.94
CA HIS A 80 -2.25 -0.89 -0.76
C HIS A 80 -1.90 -0.15 0.51
N HIS A 81 -0.76 -0.52 1.07
CA HIS A 81 -0.21 0.18 2.22
C HIS A 81 0.62 1.37 1.76
N LEU A 82 0.32 2.56 2.28
CA LEU A 82 0.88 3.84 1.82
C LEU A 82 2.41 3.90 1.81
N ASN A 83 3.07 3.25 2.78
CA ASN A 83 4.54 3.23 2.86
C ASN A 83 5.23 2.43 1.75
N PHE A 84 4.48 1.67 0.95
CA PHE A 84 5.04 0.79 -0.08
C PHE A 84 4.51 1.06 -1.49
N VAL A 85 3.75 2.13 -1.65
CA VAL A 85 3.41 2.62 -2.99
C VAL A 85 4.69 3.21 -3.58
N TYR A 86 5.01 2.80 -4.81
CA TYR A 86 6.22 3.24 -5.49
C TYR A 86 5.99 4.59 -6.15
N GLY A 87 7.09 5.36 -6.27
CA GLY A 87 7.03 6.75 -6.70
C GLY A 87 6.89 7.69 -5.50
N GLY A 88 7.67 8.77 -5.45
CA GLY A 88 7.52 9.81 -4.44
C GLY A 88 6.21 10.58 -4.60
N ALA A 89 6.08 11.74 -3.92
CA ALA A 89 4.92 12.62 -4.03
C ALA A 89 4.59 13.01 -5.49
N GLU A 90 5.60 13.07 -6.37
CA GLU A 90 5.50 13.39 -7.80
C GLU A 90 4.81 12.29 -8.64
N HIS A 91 4.91 11.02 -8.22
CA HIS A 91 4.49 9.88 -9.04
C HIS A 91 3.24 9.18 -8.48
N ALA A 92 2.80 9.56 -7.30
CA ALA A 92 1.61 9.05 -6.67
C ALA A 92 0.44 10.00 -6.90
N SER A 93 -0.51 9.59 -7.74
CA SER A 93 -1.70 10.41 -7.96
C SER A 93 -2.50 10.57 -6.66
N PRO A 94 -3.27 11.67 -6.49
CA PRO A 94 -4.19 11.83 -5.37
C PRO A 94 -5.15 10.64 -5.24
N ALA A 95 -5.63 10.10 -6.36
CA ALA A 95 -6.47 8.91 -6.40
C ALA A 95 -5.75 7.68 -5.82
N GLN A 96 -4.47 7.47 -6.15
CA GLN A 96 -3.68 6.38 -5.58
C GLN A 96 -3.46 6.59 -4.08
N THR A 97 -3.21 7.82 -3.63
CA THR A 97 -3.08 8.10 -2.18
C THR A 97 -4.39 7.83 -1.44
N ARG A 98 -5.53 8.27 -2.00
CA ARG A 98 -6.87 8.06 -1.43
C ARG A 98 -7.21 6.58 -1.29
N ALA A 99 -6.88 5.76 -2.29
CA ALA A 99 -7.13 4.32 -2.28
C ALA A 99 -6.28 3.53 -1.25
N GLY A 100 -5.35 4.17 -0.54
CA GLY A 100 -4.61 3.54 0.56
C GLY A 100 -5.27 3.68 1.94
N TYR A 101 -6.41 4.36 2.01
CA TYR A 101 -7.19 4.57 3.22
C TYR A 101 -8.54 3.87 3.13
N ASP A 102 -9.09 3.48 4.29
CA ASP A 102 -10.46 3.00 4.37
C ASP A 102 -11.45 4.13 4.01
N ALA A 103 -12.67 3.75 3.63
CA ALA A 103 -13.71 4.69 3.22
C ALA A 103 -13.95 5.79 4.29
N GLY A 104 -14.05 7.05 3.85
CA GLY A 104 -14.24 8.22 4.73
C GLY A 104 -12.99 8.72 5.47
N THR A 105 -11.97 7.88 5.66
CA THR A 105 -10.74 8.28 6.36
C THR A 105 -9.99 9.39 5.63
N TYR A 106 -9.91 9.32 4.31
CA TYR A 106 -9.24 10.35 3.51
C TYR A 106 -9.90 11.72 3.68
N ASP A 107 -11.24 11.78 3.63
CA ASP A 107 -11.98 13.04 3.74
C ASP A 107 -11.82 13.66 5.14
N ARG A 108 -11.81 12.83 6.19
CA ARG A 108 -11.50 13.27 7.55
C ARG A 108 -10.09 13.86 7.65
N LEU A 109 -9.12 13.25 6.99
CA LEU A 109 -7.74 13.74 6.97
C LEU A 109 -7.58 15.04 6.16
N VAL A 110 -8.34 15.21 5.08
CA VAL A 110 -8.40 16.47 4.34
C VAL A 110 -8.91 17.58 5.26
N ALA A 111 -10.03 17.36 5.95
CA ALA A 111 -10.58 18.35 6.89
C ALA A 111 -9.57 18.72 7.99
N LEU A 112 -8.92 17.72 8.61
CA LEU A 112 -7.88 17.95 9.62
C LEU A 112 -6.67 18.69 9.06
N LYS A 113 -6.25 18.40 7.83
CA LYS A 113 -5.11 19.08 7.21
C LYS A 113 -5.46 20.52 6.84
N SER A 114 -6.69 20.81 6.42
CA SER A 114 -7.14 22.18 6.17
C SER A 114 -7.17 23.03 7.46
N GLU A 115 -7.49 22.42 8.60
CA GLU A 115 -7.48 23.11 9.90
C GLU A 115 -6.04 23.34 10.41
N LEU A 116 -5.18 22.33 10.32
CA LEU A 116 -3.87 22.33 10.99
C LEU A 116 -2.70 22.77 10.10
N ASP A 117 -2.79 22.59 8.78
CA ASP A 117 -1.75 22.94 7.80
C ASP A 117 -2.35 23.52 6.51
N PRO A 118 -3.08 24.66 6.60
CA PRO A 118 -3.73 25.28 5.44
C PRO A 118 -2.72 25.74 4.36
N ALA A 119 -1.48 26.06 4.76
CA ALA A 119 -0.42 26.44 3.84
C ALA A 119 0.31 25.24 3.20
N SER A 120 -0.08 24.00 3.53
CA SER A 120 0.55 22.77 3.05
C SER A 120 2.08 22.77 3.21
N LEU A 121 2.57 23.24 4.37
CA LEU A 121 3.98 23.28 4.73
C LEU A 121 4.56 21.86 4.74
N PHE A 122 3.80 20.88 5.22
CA PHE A 122 4.19 19.46 5.25
C PHE A 122 3.70 18.73 4.00
N ARG A 123 4.44 18.92 2.89
CA ARG A 123 4.13 18.35 1.56
C ARG A 123 5.12 17.31 1.03
N PHE A 124 6.24 17.09 1.70
CA PHE A 124 7.22 16.06 1.31
C PHE A 124 6.85 14.69 1.89
N ASN A 125 5.62 14.26 1.63
CA ASN A 125 5.02 13.01 2.07
C ASN A 125 3.94 12.60 1.04
N ARG A 126 3.13 11.60 1.37
CA ARG A 126 1.87 11.35 0.66
C ARG A 126 0.88 12.46 0.98
N THR A 127 1.00 13.55 0.24
CA THR A 127 0.25 14.77 0.55
C THR A 127 -1.24 14.51 0.42
N ILE A 128 -1.96 14.83 1.47
CA ILE A 128 -3.42 14.85 1.53
C ILE A 128 -3.86 16.24 1.07
N ARG A 129 -4.81 16.31 0.14
CA ARG A 129 -5.31 17.56 -0.44
C ARG A 129 -6.81 17.44 -0.71
#